data_AF-A0A0P1AXV5-F1
#
_entry.id   AF-A0A0P1AXV5-F1
#
_cell.length_a   1.000
_cell.length_b   1.000
_cell.length_c   1.000
_cell.angle_alpha   90.00
_cell.angle_beta   90.00
_cell.angle_gamma   90.00
#
_symmetry.space_group_name_H-M   'P 1'
#
loop_
_entity.id
_entity.type
_entity.pdbx_description
1 polymer ?
#
loop_
_entity_poly.entity_id
_entity_poly.type
_entity_poly.pdbx_seq_one_letter_code
_entity_poly.pdbx_strand_id
1 'polypeptide(L)'
;MREVYANGHGKIIKFVEGRYGDTVHRFCASKGNAPPLLSCELVSPNGIWWRVEMEEWELKSRTEATNPDDAQSQLKLLLDELRENNFVHGDLRPPNVFLHGSQEKVVLIDFDWAGVAGVDIYPYGMNLEINWPKGAHGGAKLDLVHDLEWLYRMFPSESKC
;
A
#
# COMPACT_ATOMS: atom_id res chain seq x y z
N MET A 1 -14.82 9.93 -1.66
CA MET A 1 -15.55 8.80 -2.28
C MET A 1 -14.54 8.07 -3.15
N ARG A 2 -14.26 6.78 -2.88
CA ARG A 2 -13.32 5.98 -3.70
C ARG A 2 -14.18 5.11 -4.62
N GLU A 3 -14.15 5.36 -5.92
CA GLU A 3 -14.81 4.52 -6.90
C GLU A 3 -13.74 3.78 -7.70
N VAL A 4 -13.86 2.45 -7.72
CA VAL A 4 -12.94 1.53 -8.39
C VAL A 4 -13.73 0.82 -9.47
N TYR A 5 -13.28 0.92 -10.72
CA TYR A 5 -13.93 0.32 -11.87
C TYR A 5 -12.98 -0.69 -12.51
N ALA A 6 -13.40 -1.96 -12.58
CA ALA A 6 -12.78 -2.94 -13.46
C ALA A 6 -13.38 -2.76 -14.86
N ASN A 7 -12.55 -2.49 -15.87
CA ASN A 7 -13.06 -2.16 -17.21
C ASN A 7 -13.33 -3.40 -18.08
N GLY A 8 -13.20 -4.62 -17.54
CA GLY A 8 -13.37 -5.88 -18.28
C GLY A 8 -12.23 -6.22 -19.26
N HIS A 9 -11.14 -5.44 -19.25
CA HIS A 9 -9.96 -5.64 -20.10
C HIS A 9 -8.67 -5.84 -19.28
N GLY A 10 -8.77 -6.32 -18.03
CA GLY A 10 -7.63 -6.54 -17.16
C GLY A 10 -7.02 -5.25 -16.61
N LYS A 11 -7.84 -4.21 -16.40
CA LYS A 11 -7.41 -2.94 -15.82
C LYS A 11 -8.38 -2.43 -14.76
N ILE A 12 -7.79 -1.76 -13.78
CA ILE A 12 -8.49 -1.02 -12.73
C ILE A 12 -8.31 0.47 -12.99
N ILE A 13 -9.42 1.21 -12.98
CA ILE A 13 -9.43 2.67 -12.97
C ILE A 13 -9.99 3.14 -11.63
N LYS A 14 -9.24 4.03 -10.96
CA LYS A 14 -9.61 4.63 -9.68
C LYS A 14 -9.52 6.15 -9.79
N PHE A 15 -10.51 6.84 -9.21
CA PHE A 15 -10.43 8.28 -8.97
C PHE A 15 -10.04 8.54 -7.53
N VAL A 16 -8.98 9.31 -7.32
CA VAL A 16 -8.40 9.62 -6.02
C VAL A 16 -8.44 11.13 -5.79
N GLU A 17 -8.94 11.54 -4.64
CA GLU A 17 -8.92 12.93 -4.20
C GLU A 17 -7.61 13.22 -3.46
N GLY A 18 -6.93 14.30 -3.84
CA GLY A 18 -5.63 14.67 -3.27
C GLY A 18 -4.48 13.89 -3.90
N ARG A 19 -3.29 14.00 -3.30
CA ARG A 19 -2.05 13.37 -3.77
C ARG A 19 -2.21 11.84 -3.85
N TYR A 20 -1.72 11.24 -4.93
CA TYR A 20 -1.56 9.80 -5.06
C TYR A 20 -0.07 9.42 -4.92
N GLY A 21 0.24 8.32 -4.24
CA GLY A 21 1.60 7.83 -4.05
C GLY A 21 2.19 7.14 -5.29
N ASP A 22 2.13 7.79 -6.45
CA ASP A 22 2.52 7.21 -7.75
C ASP A 22 3.99 6.75 -7.77
N THR A 23 4.89 7.51 -7.15
CA THR A 23 6.32 7.19 -7.07
C THR A 23 6.55 5.90 -6.29
N VAL A 24 5.89 5.74 -5.15
CA VAL A 24 5.99 4.53 -4.31
C VAL A 24 5.33 3.34 -5.00
N HIS A 25 4.17 3.55 -5.64
CA HIS A 25 3.50 2.52 -6.43
C HIS A 25 4.40 2.02 -7.57
N ARG A 26 4.96 2.92 -8.38
CA ARG A 26 5.87 2.55 -9.48
C ARG A 26 7.12 1.83 -8.98
N PHE A 27 7.66 2.24 -7.84
CA PHE A 27 8.78 1.54 -7.21
C PHE A 27 8.41 0.09 -6.88
N CYS A 28 7.32 -0.15 -6.15
CA CYS A 28 6.85 -1.51 -5.84
C CYS A 28 6.53 -2.31 -7.12
N ALA A 29 5.88 -1.69 -8.11
CA ALA A 29 5.52 -2.33 -9.37
C ALA A 29 6.76 -2.76 -10.18
N SER A 30 7.81 -1.94 -10.20
CA SER A 30 9.07 -2.27 -10.89
C SER A 30 9.75 -3.54 -10.33
N LYS A 31 9.42 -3.91 -9.08
CA LYS A 31 9.90 -5.12 -8.41
C LYS A 31 8.90 -6.28 -8.51
N GLY A 32 7.72 -6.05 -9.08
CA GLY A 32 6.62 -7.01 -9.12
C GLY A 32 5.89 -7.18 -7.78
N ASN A 33 5.97 -6.18 -6.89
CA ASN A 33 5.30 -6.15 -5.59
C ASN A 33 4.07 -5.20 -5.57
N ALA A 34 3.63 -4.73 -6.74
CA ALA A 34 2.39 -4.01 -6.96
C ALA A 34 1.95 -4.24 -8.41
N PRO A 35 0.64 -4.15 -8.72
CA PRO A 35 0.19 -4.12 -10.11
C PRO A 35 0.86 -2.96 -10.88
N PRO A 36 1.22 -3.13 -12.17
CA PRO A 36 1.77 -2.05 -12.96
C PRO A 36 0.85 -0.83 -13.02
N LEU A 37 1.40 0.33 -12.65
CA LEU A 37 0.74 1.62 -12.78
C LEU A 37 0.85 2.12 -14.23
N LEU A 38 -0.25 2.03 -14.97
CA LEU A 38 -0.35 2.39 -16.38
C LEU A 38 -0.38 3.91 -16.58
N SER A 39 -1.20 4.62 -15.79
CA SER A 39 -1.22 6.08 -15.77
C SER A 39 -1.66 6.65 -14.42
N CYS A 40 -1.23 7.89 -14.14
CA CYS A 40 -1.64 8.64 -12.96
C CYS A 40 -1.69 10.13 -13.37
N GLU A 41 -2.89 10.62 -13.61
CA GLU A 41 -3.12 11.90 -14.27
C GLU A 41 -4.04 12.78 -13.44
N LEU A 42 -3.71 14.07 -13.34
CA LEU A 42 -4.58 15.06 -12.72
C LEU A 42 -5.69 15.42 -13.71
N VAL A 43 -6.95 15.15 -13.35
CA VAL A 43 -8.10 15.23 -14.28
C VAL A 43 -9.13 16.30 -13.94
N SER A 44 -9.02 16.93 -12.76
CA SER A 44 -9.95 18.00 -12.37
C SER A 44 -9.37 19.41 -12.59
N PRO A 45 -10.18 20.39 -13.03
CA PRO A 45 -9.74 21.78 -13.18
C PRO A 45 -9.23 22.44 -11.88
N ASN A 46 -9.70 21.99 -10.72
CA ASN A 46 -9.25 22.48 -9.41
C ASN A 46 -7.97 21.79 -8.91
N GLY A 47 -7.43 20.83 -9.68
CA GLY A 47 -6.19 20.13 -9.37
C GLY A 47 -6.24 19.18 -8.17
N ILE A 48 -7.42 18.67 -7.82
CA ILE A 48 -7.61 17.80 -6.66
C ILE A 48 -7.74 16.32 -7.06
N TRP A 49 -8.42 16.01 -8.16
CA TRP A 49 -8.72 14.64 -8.56
C TRP A 49 -7.68 14.07 -9.52
N TRP A 50 -7.24 12.86 -9.19
CA TRP A 50 -6.37 12.04 -10.01
C TRP A 50 -7.14 10.86 -10.58
N ARG A 51 -6.92 10.57 -11.86
CA ARG A 51 -7.29 9.32 -12.51
C ARG A 51 -6.07 8.40 -12.48
N VAL A 52 -6.21 7.28 -11.78
CA VAL A 52 -5.18 6.27 -11.61
C VAL A 52 -5.62 5.03 -12.38
N GLU A 53 -4.83 4.61 -13.37
CA GLU A 53 -5.07 3.39 -14.15
C GLU A 53 -3.93 2.41 -13.88
N MET A 54 -4.27 1.18 -13.50
CA MET A 54 -3.32 0.11 -13.24
C MET A 54 -3.83 -1.22 -13.80
N GLU A 55 -2.95 -2.19 -13.95
CA GLU A 55 -3.37 -3.55 -14.29
C GLU A 55 -4.23 -4.18 -13.20
N GLU A 56 -5.15 -5.03 -13.61
CA GLU A 56 -5.93 -5.87 -12.70
C GLU A 56 -5.20 -7.20 -12.52
N TRP A 57 -4.89 -7.54 -11.28
CA TRP A 57 -4.28 -8.82 -10.92
C TRP A 57 -5.27 -9.66 -10.12
N GLU A 58 -5.27 -10.97 -10.37
CA GLU A 58 -5.89 -11.92 -9.46
C GLU A 58 -5.02 -12.02 -8.20
N LEU A 59 -5.59 -11.63 -7.07
CA LEU A 59 -4.92 -11.57 -5.78
C LEU A 59 -5.57 -12.54 -4.80
N LYS A 60 -4.74 -13.21 -4.00
CA LYS A 60 -5.18 -14.05 -2.89
C LYS A 60 -4.94 -13.33 -1.57
N SER A 61 -5.78 -13.60 -0.58
CA SER A 61 -5.54 -13.10 0.77
C SER A 61 -4.21 -13.61 1.28
N ARG A 62 -3.48 -12.75 2.02
CA ARG A 62 -2.28 -13.16 2.75
C ARG A 62 -2.52 -14.38 3.66
N THR A 63 -3.72 -14.51 4.22
CA THR A 63 -4.06 -15.63 5.11
C THR A 63 -4.16 -16.98 4.39
N GLU A 64 -4.15 -16.97 3.05
CA GLU A 64 -4.13 -18.17 2.22
C GLU A 64 -2.71 -18.63 1.87
N ALA A 65 -1.67 -17.95 2.40
CA ALA A 65 -0.27 -18.33 2.15
C ALA A 65 -0.02 -19.77 2.56
N THR A 66 0.61 -20.54 1.66
CA THR A 66 1.07 -21.90 1.96
C THR A 66 2.20 -21.87 3.00
N ASN A 67 3.02 -20.81 2.97
CA ASN A 67 4.06 -20.55 3.96
C ASN A 67 3.96 -19.12 4.53
N PRO A 68 3.32 -18.92 5.69
CA PRO A 68 3.21 -17.61 6.32
C PRO A 68 4.54 -16.95 6.68
N ASP A 69 5.57 -17.73 7.05
CA ASP A 69 6.90 -17.21 7.39
C ASP A 69 7.62 -16.66 6.15
N ASP A 70 7.42 -17.30 4.99
CA ASP A 70 7.92 -16.78 3.72
C ASP A 70 7.22 -15.49 3.34
N ALA A 71 5.88 -15.42 3.46
CA ALA A 71 5.14 -14.18 3.23
C ALA A 71 5.57 -13.05 4.18
N GLN A 72 5.85 -13.36 5.45
CA GLN A 72 6.41 -12.39 6.41
C GLN A 72 7.79 -11.89 5.95
N SER A 73 8.65 -12.82 5.54
CA SER A 73 10.02 -12.52 5.09
C SER A 73 10.01 -11.66 3.83
N GLN A 74 9.17 -11.99 2.84
CA GLN A 74 8.98 -11.19 1.64
C GLN A 74 8.48 -9.77 1.95
N LEU A 75 7.48 -9.63 2.82
CA LEU A 75 7.00 -8.31 3.22
C LEU A 75 8.07 -7.52 3.98
N LYS A 76 8.81 -8.16 4.88
CA LYS A 76 9.92 -7.52 5.60
C LYS A 76 10.97 -6.97 4.66
N LEU A 77 11.38 -7.77 3.67
CA LEU A 77 12.34 -7.36 2.64
C LEU A 77 11.82 -6.16 1.84
N LEU A 78 10.57 -6.20 1.38
CA LEU A 78 9.96 -5.08 0.66
C LEU A 78 9.94 -3.79 1.50
N LEU A 79 9.60 -3.88 2.80
CA LEU A 79 9.61 -2.73 3.70
C LEU A 79 11.03 -2.19 3.95
N ASP A 80 12.05 -3.05 3.99
CA ASP A 80 13.44 -2.62 4.08
C ASP A 80 13.86 -1.82 2.84
N GLU A 81 13.48 -2.28 1.66
CA GLU A 81 13.76 -1.58 0.40
C GLU A 81 13.01 -0.24 0.28
N LEU A 82 11.76 -0.17 0.74
CA LEU A 82 11.03 1.09 0.82
C LEU A 82 11.74 2.07 1.76
N ARG A 83 12.17 1.60 2.93
CA ARG A 83 12.92 2.40 3.90
C ARG A 83 14.24 2.93 3.35
N GLU A 84 14.98 2.13 2.60
CA GLU A 84 16.23 2.55 1.94
C GLU A 84 16.00 3.70 0.94
N ASN A 85 14.79 3.80 0.37
CA ASN A 85 14.40 4.87 -0.55
C ASN A 85 13.58 5.99 0.14
N ASN A 86 13.50 5.96 1.47
CA ASN A 86 12.70 6.88 2.29
C ASN A 86 11.20 6.90 1.90
N PHE A 87 10.69 5.77 1.43
CA PHE A 87 9.29 5.58 1.04
C PHE A 87 8.48 4.90 2.13
N VAL A 88 7.24 5.34 2.28
CA VAL A 88 6.24 4.82 3.24
C VAL A 88 4.98 4.49 2.45
N HIS A 89 4.37 3.33 2.70
CA HIS A 89 3.05 3.00 2.17
C HIS A 89 1.95 3.80 2.89
N GLY A 90 2.08 3.99 4.21
CA GLY A 90 1.25 4.88 5.01
C GLY A 90 -0.09 4.26 5.41
N ASP A 91 -0.74 3.55 4.51
CA ASP A 91 -1.90 2.69 4.83
C ASP A 91 -1.53 1.21 4.81
N LEU A 92 -0.34 0.81 5.27
CA LEU A 92 -0.02 -0.62 5.35
C LEU A 92 -0.93 -1.26 6.40
N ARG A 93 -1.72 -2.26 6.02
CA ARG A 93 -2.60 -3.01 6.93
C ARG A 93 -3.10 -4.27 6.23
N PRO A 94 -3.73 -5.24 6.94
CA PRO A 94 -4.12 -6.50 6.31
C PRO A 94 -4.91 -6.38 5.00
N PRO A 95 -5.88 -5.45 4.86
CA PRO A 95 -6.62 -5.28 3.61
C PRO A 95 -5.81 -4.80 2.41
N ASN A 96 -4.56 -4.37 2.60
CA ASN A 96 -3.69 -3.80 1.55
C ASN A 96 -2.47 -4.69 1.25
N VAL A 97 -2.44 -5.93 1.77
CA VAL A 97 -1.35 -6.90 1.57
C VAL A 97 -1.92 -8.22 1.04
N PHE A 98 -1.48 -8.62 -0.15
CA PHE A 98 -1.96 -9.80 -0.87
C PHE A 98 -0.83 -10.69 -1.34
N LEU A 99 -1.19 -11.84 -1.90
CA LEU A 99 -0.30 -12.74 -2.63
C LEU A 99 -0.71 -12.76 -4.11
N HIS A 100 0.28 -12.88 -5.00
CA HIS A 100 0.06 -12.97 -6.43
C HIS A 100 0.86 -14.11 -7.07
N GLY A 101 0.23 -14.74 -8.07
CA GLY A 101 0.82 -15.82 -8.86
C GLY A 101 1.01 -17.13 -8.10
N SER A 102 1.55 -18.13 -8.81
CA SER A 102 1.83 -19.46 -8.25
C SER A 102 2.98 -19.48 -7.24
N GLN A 103 3.81 -18.44 -7.23
CA GLN A 103 4.92 -18.26 -6.28
C GLN A 103 4.50 -17.51 -5.01
N GLU A 104 3.21 -17.17 -4.86
CA GLU A 104 2.69 -16.46 -3.69
C GLU A 104 3.48 -15.18 -3.36
N LYS A 105 3.82 -14.40 -4.39
CA LYS A 105 4.61 -13.18 -4.19
C LYS A 105 3.80 -12.14 -3.42
N VAL A 106 4.39 -11.54 -2.39
CA VAL A 106 3.74 -10.47 -1.63
C VAL A 106 3.55 -9.22 -2.50
N VAL A 107 2.31 -8.74 -2.54
CA VAL A 107 1.88 -7.57 -3.32
C VAL A 107 1.18 -6.57 -2.41
N LEU A 108 1.50 -5.29 -2.58
CA LEU A 108 0.84 -4.17 -1.92
C LEU A 108 -0.15 -3.49 -2.88
N ILE A 109 -1.25 -3.00 -2.33
CA ILE A 109 -2.25 -2.20 -3.05
C ILE A 109 -2.66 -0.97 -2.22
N ASP A 110 -3.42 -0.06 -2.83
CA ASP A 110 -3.95 1.16 -2.19
C ASP A 110 -2.88 2.17 -1.75
N PHE A 111 -2.10 2.64 -2.73
CA PHE A 111 -1.04 3.65 -2.55
C PHE A 111 -1.55 5.10 -2.39
N ASP A 112 -2.81 5.32 -2.03
CA ASP A 112 -3.38 6.67 -1.89
C ASP A 112 -2.61 7.51 -0.85
N TRP A 113 -2.09 6.86 0.19
CA TRP A 113 -1.41 7.55 1.28
C TRP A 113 0.11 7.46 1.15
N ALA A 114 0.60 6.60 0.26
CA ALA A 114 2.02 6.30 0.14
C ALA A 114 2.81 7.53 -0.28
N GLY A 115 4.02 7.72 0.23
CA GLY A 115 4.81 8.92 -0.02
C GLY A 115 6.19 8.87 0.62
N VAL A 116 6.82 10.04 0.73
CA VAL A 116 8.17 10.20 1.29
C VAL A 116 8.10 10.45 2.80
N ALA A 117 8.84 9.65 3.57
CA ALA A 117 8.88 9.75 5.03
C ALA A 117 9.34 11.14 5.49
N GLY A 118 8.70 11.70 6.52
CA GLY A 118 9.01 13.03 7.04
C GLY A 118 8.58 14.21 6.15
N VAL A 119 8.12 13.94 4.92
CA VAL A 119 7.71 14.96 3.94
C VAL A 119 6.21 14.93 3.73
N ASP A 120 5.67 13.80 3.28
CA ASP A 120 4.24 13.62 3.07
C ASP A 120 3.52 13.42 4.40
N ILE A 121 2.21 13.67 4.41
CA ILE A 121 1.37 13.59 5.61
C ILE A 121 0.26 12.55 5.46
N TYR A 122 -0.15 11.99 6.59
CA TYR A 122 -1.40 11.27 6.71
C TYR A 122 -2.60 12.20 6.39
N PRO A 123 -3.66 11.68 5.75
CA PRO A 123 -4.85 12.48 5.51
C PRO A 123 -5.51 12.90 6.82
N TYR A 124 -6.11 14.09 6.87
CA TYR A 124 -6.76 14.56 8.09
C TYR A 124 -7.97 13.71 8.52
N GLY A 125 -8.68 13.11 7.57
CA GLY A 125 -9.86 12.28 7.79
C GLY A 125 -9.57 10.80 8.03
N MET A 126 -8.53 10.45 8.80
CA MET A 126 -8.27 9.05 9.17
C MET A 126 -9.44 8.46 9.98
N ASN A 127 -9.76 7.19 9.75
CA ASN A 127 -10.77 6.49 10.55
C ASN A 127 -10.27 6.31 11.99
N LEU A 128 -10.98 6.91 12.96
CA LEU A 128 -10.62 6.88 14.38
C LEU A 128 -10.91 5.54 15.06
N GLU A 129 -11.66 4.64 14.43
CA GLU A 129 -11.93 3.29 14.94
C GLU A 129 -10.77 2.32 14.71
N ILE A 130 -9.84 2.67 13.81
CA ILE A 130 -8.62 1.90 13.60
C ILE A 130 -7.61 2.32 14.66
N ASN A 131 -7.07 1.33 15.38
CA ASN A 131 -5.96 1.55 16.31
C ASN A 131 -4.65 1.80 15.52
N TRP A 132 -4.46 3.01 14.99
CA TRP A 132 -3.28 3.34 14.20
C TRP A 132 -1.98 3.23 15.03
N PRO A 133 -0.82 2.99 14.38
CA PRO A 133 0.49 3.10 15.01
C PRO A 133 0.64 4.40 15.84
N LYS A 134 1.38 4.32 16.94
CA LYS A 134 1.54 5.49 17.82
C LYS A 134 2.26 6.62 17.08
N GLY A 135 1.57 7.75 16.88
CA GLY A 135 2.08 8.90 16.13
C GLY A 135 1.49 9.03 14.73
N ALA A 136 0.84 7.99 14.21
CA ALA A 136 0.06 8.06 12.98
C ALA A 136 -1.32 8.68 13.28
N HIS A 137 -1.45 9.97 13.05
CA HIS A 137 -2.72 10.69 13.14
C HIS A 137 -2.88 11.66 11.98
N GLY A 138 -4.09 12.16 11.76
CA GLY A 138 -4.36 13.08 10.67
C GLY A 138 -3.43 14.29 10.69
N GLY A 139 -2.81 14.58 9.54
CA GLY A 139 -1.83 15.66 9.38
C GLY A 139 -0.42 15.38 9.91
N ALA A 140 -0.19 14.26 10.60
CA ALA A 140 1.17 13.85 10.98
C ALA A 140 1.98 13.46 9.74
N LYS A 141 3.31 13.59 9.82
CA LYS A 141 4.20 13.10 8.76
C LYS A 141 4.14 11.58 8.66
N LEU A 142 4.27 11.06 7.44
CA LEU A 142 4.47 9.63 7.22
C LEU A 142 5.78 9.18 7.89
N ASP A 143 5.75 8.03 8.55
CA ASP A 143 6.87 7.45 9.26
C ASP A 143 7.05 5.97 8.87
N LEU A 144 8.30 5.59 8.60
CA LEU A 144 8.72 4.23 8.24
C LEU A 144 8.42 3.23 9.35
N VAL A 145 8.47 3.67 10.61
CA VAL A 145 8.20 2.82 11.77
C VAL A 145 6.74 2.36 11.80
N HIS A 146 5.81 3.16 11.26
CA HIS A 146 4.39 2.81 11.26
C HIS A 146 4.09 1.61 10.35
N ASP A 147 4.70 1.54 9.16
CA ASP A 147 4.59 0.37 8.27
C ASP A 147 5.23 -0.87 8.91
N LEU A 148 6.38 -0.71 9.57
CA LEU A 148 7.04 -1.80 10.28
C LEU A 148 6.20 -2.32 11.46
N GLU A 149 5.51 -1.44 12.18
CA GLU A 149 4.60 -1.83 13.25
C GLU A 149 3.44 -2.68 12.70
N TRP A 150 2.89 -2.31 11.55
CA TRP A 150 1.86 -3.12 10.89
C TRP A 150 2.35 -4.51 10.48
N LEU A 151 3.60 -4.65 10.01
CA LEU A 151 4.20 -5.97 9.78
C LEU A 151 4.14 -6.83 11.05
N TYR A 152 4.60 -6.31 12.18
CA TYR A 152 4.62 -7.07 13.44
C TYR A 152 3.22 -7.42 13.96
N ARG A 153 2.24 -6.53 13.72
CA ARG A 153 0.84 -6.81 14.05
C ARG A 153 0.23 -7.90 13.15
N MET A 154 0.66 -7.97 11.89
CA MET A 154 0.19 -8.96 10.92
C MET A 154 0.79 -10.35 11.12
N PHE A 155 2.02 -10.39 11.64
CA PHE A 155 2.78 -11.60 11.91
C PHE A 155 3.33 -11.55 13.34
N PRO A 156 2.46 -11.69 14.35
CA PRO A 156 2.92 -11.75 15.73
C PRO A 156 3.84 -12.95 15.87
N SER A 157 5.05 -12.74 16.40
CA SER A 157 5.87 -13.84 16.87
C SER A 157 5.04 -14.64 17.87
N GLU A 158 5.00 -15.97 17.75
CA GLU A 158 4.38 -16.79 18.79
C GLU A 158 4.95 -16.37 20.14
N SER A 159 4.07 -15.88 21.03
CA SER A 159 4.41 -15.73 22.43
C SER A 159 4.86 -17.11 22.89
N LYS A 160 6.17 -17.30 23.10
CA LYS A 160 6.63 -18.44 23.89
C LYS A 160 5.85 -18.36 25.21
N CYS A 161 5.08 -19.42 25.48
CA CYS A 161 4.18 -19.56 26.63
C CYS A 161 4.80 -19.06 27.93
#